data_AF-A0A7W6CB77-F1
#
_entry.id   AF-A0A7W6CB77-F1
#
_cell.length_a   1.000
_cell.length_b   1.000
_cell.length_c   1.000
_cell.angle_alpha   90.00
_cell.angle_beta   90.00
_cell.angle_gamma   90.00
#
_symmetry.space_group_name_H-M   'P 1'
#
loop_
_entity.id
_entity.type
_entity.pdbx_description
1 polymer ?
#
loop_
_entity_poly.entity_id
_entity_poly.type
_entity_poly.pdbx_seq_one_letter_code
_entity_poly.pdbx_strand_id
1 'polypeptide(L)'
;MSDLIAYERLLQTLFAKGGELATAAIIAQVGQKVSPICGHQILTAISNAQLLTSNALGHIAQAHRELETLAQRLGIDIRAFGDVLKPPSASG
;
A
#
# COMPACT_ATOMS: atom_id res chain seq x y z
N MET A 1 10.65 6.26 -15.77
CA MET A 1 10.18 5.51 -14.58
C MET A 1 8.70 5.26 -14.80
N SER A 2 8.22 4.02 -14.76
CA SER A 2 6.80 3.71 -15.04
C SER A 2 5.89 4.44 -14.05
N ASP A 3 4.84 5.12 -14.54
CA ASP A 3 3.87 5.85 -13.70
C ASP A 3 3.22 4.94 -12.65
N LEU A 4 3.10 3.65 -12.93
CA LEU A 4 2.58 2.63 -12.00
C LEU A 4 3.46 2.49 -10.75
N ILE A 5 4.78 2.48 -10.92
CA ILE A 5 5.76 2.39 -9.82
C ILE A 5 5.77 3.69 -9.01
N ALA A 6 5.63 4.84 -9.68
CA ALA A 6 5.54 6.12 -8.98
C ALA A 6 4.28 6.19 -8.11
N TYR A 7 3.15 5.72 -8.64
CA TYR A 7 1.89 5.66 -7.90
C TYR A 7 1.92 4.65 -6.75
N GLU A 8 2.50 3.47 -6.94
CA GLU A 8 2.73 2.48 -5.87
C GLU A 8 3.50 3.09 -4.69
N ARG A 9 4.61 3.78 -4.97
CA ARG A 9 5.43 4.43 -3.94
C ARG A 9 4.69 5.53 -3.20
N LEU A 10 3.84 6.29 -3.90
CA LEU A 10 2.99 7.30 -3.28
C LEU A 10 1.99 6.65 -2.33
N LEU A 11 1.34 5.55 -2.71
CA LEU A 11 0.43 4.80 -1.85
C LEU A 11 1.13 4.21 -0.63
N GLN A 12 2.32 3.63 -0.80
CA GLN A 12 3.14 3.12 0.32
C GLN A 12 3.52 4.24 1.30
N THR A 13 3.92 5.40 0.78
CA THR A 13 4.23 6.59 1.57
C THR A 13 3.00 7.08 2.33
N LEU A 14 1.85 7.15 1.66
CA LEU A 14 0.58 7.55 2.26
C LEU A 14 0.19 6.61 3.41
N PHE A 15 0.34 5.29 3.20
CA PHE A 15 0.03 4.29 4.22
C PHE A 15 0.93 4.45 5.46
N ALA A 16 2.24 4.65 5.25
CA ALA A 16 3.19 4.90 6.32
C ALA A 16 2.85 6.17 7.11
N LYS A 17 2.51 7.27 6.42
CA LYS A 17 2.08 8.52 7.08
C LYS A 17 0.75 8.38 7.82
N GLY A 18 -0.18 7.56 7.32
CA GLY A 18 -1.39 7.20 8.04
C GLY A 18 -1.09 6.49 9.36
N GLY A 19 -0.08 5.60 9.38
CA GLY A 19 0.37 4.92 10.59
C GLY A 19 0.99 5.87 11.61
N GLU A 20 1.88 6.77 11.17
CA GLU A 20 2.43 7.83 12.02
C GLU A 20 1.32 8.70 12.64
N LEU A 21 0.31 9.07 11.83
CA LEU A 21 -0.83 9.86 12.28
C LEU A 21 -1.68 9.10 13.30
N ALA A 22 -1.95 7.81 13.10
CA ALA A 22 -2.68 6.98 14.06
C ALA A 22 -1.96 6.94 15.42
N THR A 23 -0.65 6.74 15.42
CA THR A 23 0.16 6.76 16.65
C THR A 23 0.10 8.13 17.33
N ALA A 24 0.28 9.21 16.57
CA ALA A 24 0.21 10.57 17.11
C ALA A 24 -1.17 10.88 17.71
N ALA A 25 -2.26 10.43 17.07
CA ALA A 25 -3.62 10.62 17.55
C ALA A 25 -3.85 9.92 18.91
N ILE A 26 -3.35 8.69 19.09
CA ILE A 26 -3.43 7.97 20.37
C ILE A 26 -2.63 8.72 21.45
N ILE A 27 -1.39 9.12 21.15
CA ILE A 27 -0.55 9.86 22.11
C ILE A 27 -1.23 11.17 22.51
N ALA A 28 -1.80 11.91 21.56
CA ALA A 28 -2.55 13.13 21.84
C ALA A 28 -3.78 12.87 22.72
N GLN A 29 -4.52 11.79 22.47
CA GLN A 29 -5.67 11.41 23.27
C GLN A 29 -5.30 11.01 24.70
N VAL A 30 -4.14 10.38 24.91
CA VAL A 30 -3.63 10.05 26.26
C VAL A 30 -3.12 11.31 26.97
N GLY A 31 -2.40 12.18 26.26
CA GLY A 31 -1.75 13.36 26.84
C GLY A 31 -2.68 14.56 27.04
N GLN A 32 -3.81 14.61 26.33
CA GLN A 32 -4.79 15.69 26.44
C GLN A 32 -6.16 15.16 26.85
N LYS A 33 -7.00 16.03 27.42
CA LYS A 33 -8.39 15.70 27.82
C LYS A 33 -9.32 15.58 26.60
N VAL A 34 -8.88 14.93 25.53
CA VAL A 34 -9.71 14.62 24.36
C VAL A 34 -10.80 13.65 24.82
N SER A 35 -12.05 13.99 24.51
CA SER A 35 -13.17 13.10 24.81
C SER A 35 -12.94 11.72 24.16
N PRO A 36 -13.21 10.60 24.87
CA PRO A 36 -13.12 9.26 24.30
C PRO A 36 -13.89 9.10 22.99
N ILE A 37 -15.03 9.79 22.86
CA ILE A 37 -15.87 9.76 21.65
C ILE A 37 -15.15 10.43 20.47
N CYS A 38 -14.54 11.60 20.70
CA CYS A 38 -13.83 12.34 19.65
C CYS A 38 -12.57 11.58 19.21
N GLY A 39 -11.80 11.05 20.17
CA GLY A 39 -10.63 10.22 19.84
C GLY A 39 -10.99 8.97 19.05
N HIS A 40 -12.08 8.29 19.42
CA HIS A 40 -12.58 7.13 18.66
C HIS A 40 -12.99 7.52 17.22
N GLN A 41 -13.68 8.64 17.03
CA GLN A 41 -14.06 9.13 15.69
C GLN A 41 -12.83 9.43 14.83
N ILE A 42 -11.81 10.08 15.40
CA ILE A 42 -10.55 10.38 14.71
C ILE A 42 -9.86 9.08 14.29
N LEU A 43 -9.69 8.13 15.22
CA LEU A 43 -9.07 6.84 14.92
C LEU A 43 -9.83 6.06 13.85
N THR A 44 -11.16 6.07 13.91
CA THR A 44 -12.02 5.42 12.91
C THR A 44 -11.80 6.02 11.52
N ALA A 45 -11.73 7.35 11.41
CA ALA A 45 -11.46 8.02 10.14
C ALA A 45 -10.07 7.65 9.59
N ILE A 46 -9.05 7.61 10.44
CA ILE A 46 -7.69 7.21 10.04
C ILE A 46 -7.66 5.76 9.57
N SER A 47 -8.25 4.84 10.34
CA SER A 47 -8.31 3.41 9.97
C SER A 47 -9.04 3.17 8.65
N ASN A 48 -10.16 3.87 8.41
CA ASN A 48 -10.87 3.78 7.14
C ASN A 48 -10.03 4.28 5.97
N ALA A 49 -9.30 5.38 6.13
CA ALA A 49 -8.39 5.88 5.10
C ALA A 49 -7.23 4.90 4.81
N GLN A 50 -6.68 4.28 5.86
CA GLN A 50 -5.65 3.25 5.70
C GLN A 50 -6.18 1.99 4.99
N LEU A 51 -7.40 1.56 5.29
CA LEU A 51 -8.04 0.44 4.60
C LEU A 51 -8.18 0.71 3.09
N LEU A 52 -8.67 1.90 2.72
CA LEU A 52 -8.78 2.30 1.31
C LEU A 52 -7.41 2.33 0.62
N THR A 53 -6.38 2.84 1.30
CA THR A 53 -5.00 2.87 0.77
C THR A 53 -4.46 1.45 0.57
N SER A 54 -4.71 0.55 1.51
CA SER A 54 -4.32 -0.87 1.40
C SER A 54 -5.03 -1.58 0.24
N ASN A 55 -6.31 -1.31 0.03
CA ASN A 55 -7.06 -1.85 -1.10
C ASN A 55 -6.49 -1.35 -2.44
N ALA A 56 -6.15 -0.06 -2.53
CA ALA A 56 -5.51 0.51 -3.71
C ALA A 56 -4.15 -0.16 -4.01
N LEU A 57 -3.33 -0.43 -2.98
CA LEU A 57 -2.08 -1.21 -3.14
C LEU A 57 -2.35 -2.63 -3.67
N GLY A 58 -3.42 -3.28 -3.19
CA GLY A 58 -3.85 -4.59 -3.70
C GLY A 58 -4.20 -4.55 -5.19
N HIS A 59 -4.93 -3.54 -5.64
CA HIS A 59 -5.25 -3.34 -7.06
C HIS A 59 -4.00 -3.10 -7.92
N ILE A 60 -3.00 -2.38 -7.39
CA ILE A 60 -1.72 -2.17 -8.10
C ILE A 60 -0.94 -3.47 -8.24
N ALA A 61 -0.87 -4.28 -7.17
CA ALA A 61 -0.23 -5.60 -7.24
C ALA A 61 -0.93 -6.51 -8.27
N GLN A 62 -2.26 -6.45 -8.37
CA GLN A 62 -2.99 -7.16 -9.41
C GLN A 62 -2.64 -6.64 -10.81
N ALA A 63 -2.59 -5.32 -11.00
CA ALA A 63 -2.22 -4.72 -12.28
C ALA A 63 -0.82 -5.15 -12.74
N HIS A 64 0.16 -5.21 -11.82
CA HIS A 64 1.49 -5.75 -12.13
C HIS A 64 1.43 -7.19 -12.66
N ARG A 65 0.66 -8.08 -12.03
CA ARG A 65 0.49 -9.48 -12.49
C ARG A 65 -0.18 -9.60 -13.85
N GLU A 66 -1.18 -8.76 -14.11
CA GLU A 66 -1.89 -8.76 -15.40
C GLU A 66 -0.97 -8.28 -16.53
N LEU A 67 -0.16 -7.25 -16.27
CA LEU A 67 0.87 -6.78 -17.21
C LEU A 67 1.95 -7.83 -17.44
N GLU A 68 2.39 -8.52 -16.39
CA GLU A 68 3.34 -9.64 -16.49
C GLU A 68 2.79 -10.75 -17.40
N THR A 69 1.54 -11.17 -17.15
CA THR A 69 0.86 -12.21 -17.94
C THR A 69 0.71 -11.81 -19.41
N LEU A 70 0.37 -10.54 -19.67
CA LEU A 70 0.25 -10.02 -21.03
C LEU A 70 1.60 -10.00 -21.75
N ALA A 71 2.65 -9.53 -21.09
CA ALA A 71 4.00 -9.49 -21.66
C ALA A 71 4.52 -10.89 -22.01
N GLN A 72 4.29 -11.89 -21.13
CA GLN A 72 4.61 -13.29 -21.41
C GLN A 72 3.90 -13.80 -22.67
N ARG A 73 2.59 -13.51 -22.82
CA ARG A 73 1.82 -13.91 -24.02
C ARG A 73 2.31 -13.25 -25.31
N LEU A 74 2.85 -12.04 -25.21
CA LEU A 74 3.39 -11.29 -26.34
C LEU A 74 4.86 -11.61 -26.64
N GLY A 75 5.50 -12.50 -25.86
CA GLY A 75 6.92 -12.82 -26.01
C GLY A 75 7.86 -11.67 -25.63
N ILE A 76 7.38 -10.70 -24.85
CA ILE A 76 8.15 -9.56 -24.38
C ILE A 76 8.88 -9.95 -23.09
N ASP A 77 10.16 -9.60 -22.97
CA ASP A 77 10.94 -9.83 -21.75
C ASP A 77 10.36 -9.02 -20.58
N ILE A 78 9.81 -9.76 -19.63
CA ILE A 78 9.07 -9.27 -18.46
C ILE A 78 9.94 -8.48 -17.49
N ARG A 79 11.27 -8.65 -17.56
CA ARG A 79 12.24 -7.87 -16.80
C ARG A 79 12.16 -6.36 -17.07
N ALA A 80 11.55 -5.97 -18.21
CA ALA A 80 11.31 -4.58 -18.56
C ALA A 80 10.27 -3.87 -17.66
N PHE A 81 9.42 -4.62 -16.95
CA PHE A 81 8.36 -4.06 -16.09
C PHE A 81 8.76 -3.94 -14.61
N GLY A 82 10.03 -4.23 -14.29
CA GLY A 82 10.57 -4.11 -12.93
C GLY A 82 10.33 -5.32 -12.04
N ASP A 83 9.73 -6.39 -12.57
CA ASP A 83 9.57 -7.64 -11.84
C ASP A 83 10.83 -8.51 -11.98
N VAL A 84 11.39 -8.92 -10.84
CA VAL A 84 12.43 -9.95 -10.82
C VAL A 84 11.69 -11.27 -10.88
N LEU A 85 11.78 -11.98 -12.01
CA LEU A 85 11.37 -13.39 -12.10
C LEU A 85 11.90 -14.11 -10.86
N LYS A 86 11.02 -14.34 -9.88
CA LYS A 86 11.40 -15.12 -8.70
C LYS A 86 11.73 -16.50 -9.25
N PRO A 87 12.99 -16.98 -9.12
CA PRO A 87 13.32 -18.29 -9.64
C PRO A 87 12.33 -19.30 -9.04
N PRO A 88 11.81 -20.25 -9.85
CA PRO A 88 10.92 -21.25 -9.32
C PRO A 88 11.64 -21.90 -8.15
N SER A 89 10.94 -21.92 -7.01
CA SER A 89 11.34 -22.52 -5.75
C SER A 89 12.57 -23.41 -5.86
N ALA A 90 13.64 -23.09 -5.13
CA ALA A 90 14.60 -24.11 -4.74
C ALA A 90 13.80 -25.24 -4.09
N SER A 91 13.55 -26.28 -4.88
CA SER A 91 12.90 -27.51 -4.46
C SER A 91 13.87 -28.25 -3.55
N GLY A 92 13.43 -28.54 -2.32
CA GLY A 92 14.00 -29.60 -1.47
C GLY A 92 15.33 -29.31 -0.83
#